data_AF-A0AA38JFM0-F1
#
_entry.id   AF-A0AA38JFM0-F1
#
_cell.length_a   1.000
_cell.length_b   1.000
_cell.length_c   1.000
_cell.angle_alpha   90.00
_cell.angle_beta   90.00
_cell.angle_gamma   90.00
#
_symmetry.space_group_name_H-M   'P 1'
#
loop_
_entity.id
_entity.type
_entity.pdbx_description
1 polymer ?
#
loop_
_entity_poly.entity_id
_entity_poly.type
_entity_poly.pdbx_seq_one_letter_code
_entity_poly.pdbx_strand_id
1 'polypeptide(L)' 'MRRTKTISQKWKSLSKKDRQYWEDLAKEKKKVHREMYPNYVFRPQRVRDKDG' A
#
# COMPACT_ATOMS: atom_id res chain seq x y z
N MET A 1 -2.28 -2.87 -23.18
CA MET A 1 -2.13 -2.02 -21.97
C MET A 1 -0.91 -2.48 -21.17
N ARG A 2 0.25 -1.82 -21.29
CA ARG A 2 1.56 -2.24 -20.70
C ARG A 2 2.12 -1.25 -19.66
N ARG A 3 1.26 -0.42 -19.05
CA ARG A 3 1.69 0.72 -18.21
C ARG A 3 2.01 0.34 -16.74
N THR A 4 1.54 -0.81 -16.26
CA THR A 4 1.71 -1.26 -14.87
C THR A 4 3.13 -1.75 -14.52
N LYS A 5 3.81 -2.41 -15.48
CA LYS A 5 5.18 -2.93 -15.25
C LYS A 5 6.21 -1.82 -15.05
N THR A 6 6.09 -0.73 -15.80
CA THR A 6 7.06 0.38 -15.76
C THR A 6 7.05 1.12 -14.43
N ILE A 7 5.86 1.35 -13.85
CA ILE A 7 5.73 2.05 -12.57
C ILE A 7 6.37 1.23 -11.44
N SER A 8 6.17 -0.09 -11.47
CA SER A 8 6.76 -1.01 -10.48
C SER A 8 8.30 -1.01 -10.55
N GLN A 9 8.87 -0.93 -11.76
CA GLN A 9 10.32 -0.81 -11.94
C GLN A 9 10.84 0.53 -11.41
N LYS A 10 10.15 1.63 -11.74
CA LYS A 10 10.49 2.98 -11.24
C LYS A 10 10.44 3.05 -9.71
N TRP A 11 9.46 2.42 -9.08
CA TRP A 11 9.38 2.34 -7.62
C TRP A 11 10.57 1.61 -7.01
N LYS A 12 10.98 0.49 -7.61
CA LYS A 12 12.15 -0.28 -7.16
C LYS A 12 13.47 0.47 -7.35
N SER A 13 13.55 1.34 -8.34
CA SER A 13 14.74 2.16 -8.62
C SER A 13 14.79 3.46 -7.83
N LEU A 14 13.82 3.75 -6.95
CA LEU A 14 13.85 4.96 -6.13
C LEU A 14 15.04 4.95 -5.15
N SER A 15 15.58 6.13 -4.87
CA SER A 15 16.62 6.29 -3.87
C SER A 15 16.08 6.00 -2.46
N LYS A 16 16.98 5.69 -1.51
CA LYS A 16 16.59 5.49 -0.10
C LYS A 16 15.87 6.71 0.48
N LYS A 17 16.28 7.93 0.08
CA LYS A 17 15.69 9.19 0.55
C LYS A 17 14.26 9.36 0.05
N ASP A 18 14.02 9.09 -1.23
CA ASP A 18 12.68 9.21 -1.81
C ASP A 18 11.74 8.13 -1.24
N ARG A 19 12.26 6.92 -1.03
CA ARG A 19 11.50 5.85 -0.40
C ARG A 19 11.13 6.19 1.05
N GLN A 20 12.05 6.78 1.80
CA GLN A 20 11.80 7.25 3.17
C GLN A 20 10.66 8.28 3.21
N TYR A 21 10.66 9.25 2.29
CA TYR A 21 9.58 10.25 2.18
C TYR A 21 8.21 9.60 2.01
N TRP A 22 8.08 8.60 1.13
CA TRP A 22 6.82 7.89 0.93
C TRP A 22 6.43 7.01 2.13
N GLU A 23 7.41 6.40 2.81
CA GLU A 23 7.17 5.64 4.03
C GLU A 23 6.66 6.53 5.17
N ASP A 24 7.18 7.75 5.30
CA ASP A 24 6.75 8.69 6.33
C ASP A 24 5.34 9.22 6.04
N LEU A 25 5.03 9.53 4.77
CA LEU A 25 3.65 9.83 4.35
C LEU A 25 2.69 8.66 4.64
N ALA A 26 3.12 7.43 4.43
CA ALA A 26 2.32 6.24 4.72
C ALA A 26 2.04 6.10 6.22
N LYS A 27 3.03 6.40 7.08
CA LYS A 27 2.85 6.40 8.55
C LYS A 27 1.85 7.47 8.99
N GLU A 28 1.97 8.68 8.47
CA GLU A 28 1.05 9.78 8.78
C GLU A 28 -0.38 9.44 8.39
N LYS A 29 -0.59 8.93 7.17
CA LYS A 29 -1.92 8.49 6.71
C LYS A 29 -2.48 7.35 7.56
N LYS A 30 -1.64 6.40 7.98
CA LYS A 30 -2.06 5.31 8.88
C LYS A 30 -2.49 5.84 10.25
N LYS A 31 -1.81 6.88 10.78
CA LYS A 31 -2.18 7.53 12.04
C LYS A 31 -3.54 8.22 11.92
N VAL A 32 -3.70 9.07 10.90
CA VAL A 32 -4.98 9.76 10.62
C VAL A 32 -6.10 8.76 10.40
N HIS A 33 -5.85 7.67 9.67
CA HIS A 33 -6.86 6.63 9.44
C HIS A 33 -7.28 5.94 10.74
N ARG A 34 -6.34 5.65 11.64
CA ARG A 34 -6.65 5.08 12.96
C ARG A 34 -7.50 6.03 13.80
N GLU A 35 -7.20 7.32 13.78
CA GLU A 35 -7.94 8.34 14.53
C GLU A 35 -9.34 8.57 13.97
N MET A 36 -9.48 8.66 12.64
CA MET A 36 -10.75 8.87 11.95
C MET A 36 -11.66 7.64 11.98
N TYR A 37 -11.08 6.43 11.97
CA TYR A 37 -11.82 5.18 11.96
C TYR A 37 -11.40 4.27 13.13
N PRO A 38 -11.81 4.61 14.36
CA PRO A 38 -11.46 3.82 15.55
C PRO A 38 -11.99 2.37 15.50
N ASN A 39 -13.04 2.11 14.73
CA ASN A 39 -13.63 0.77 14.54
C ASN A 39 -13.18 0.07 13.25
N TYR A 40 -12.25 0.64 12.49
CA TYR A 40 -11.77 0.01 11.26
C TYR A 40 -10.92 -1.21 11.57
N VAL A 41 -11.36 -2.37 11.07
CA VAL A 41 -10.63 -3.63 11.15
C VAL A 41 -10.42 -4.15 9.74
N PHE A 42 -9.16 -4.34 9.35
CA PHE A 42 -8.83 -4.99 8.08
C PHE A 42 -9.27 -6.45 8.13
N ARG A 43 -10.39 -6.75 7.47
CA ARG A 43 -10.95 -8.10 7.33
C ARG A 43 -10.83 -8.52 5.88
N PRO A 44 -9.71 -9.14 5.48
CA PRO A 44 -9.58 -9.64 4.12
C PRO A 44 -10.67 -10.69 3.89
N GLN A 45 -11.45 -10.53 2.83
CA GLN A 45 -12.36 -11.56 2.40
C GLN A 45 -11.52 -12.72 1.87
N ARG A 46 -11.67 -13.91 2.46
CA ARG A 46 -11.11 -15.12 1.86
C ARG A 46 -11.84 -15.32 0.54
N VAL A 47 -11.19 -14.95 -0.57
CA VAL A 47 -11.56 -15.50 -1.87
C VAL A 47 -11.38 -17.01 -1.71
N ARG A 48 -12.50 -17.72 -1.74
CA ARG A 48 -12.50 -19.18 -1.77
C ARG A 48 -11.85 -19.53 -3.10
N ASP A 49 -10.63 -20.08 -3.05
CA ASP A 49 -9.97 -20.60 -4.24
C ASP A 49 -10.96 -21.54 -4.92
N LYS A 50 -11.40 -21.13 -6.11
CA LYS A 50 -12.35 -21.89 -6.92
C LYS A 50 -11.52 -22.74 -7.89
N ASP A 51 -10.66 -23.58 -7.31
CA ASP A 51 -9.94 -24.64 -8.00
C ASP A 51 -10.27 -25.95 -7.27
N GLY A 52 -11.14 -26.71 -7.92
CA GLY A 52 -11.74 -27.98 -7.50
C GLY A 52 -12.77 -28.37 -8.54
#